data_AF-A0A9D9WSM6-F1
#
_entry.id   AF-A0A9D9WSM6-F1
#
_cell.length_a   1.000
_cell.length_b   1.000
_cell.length_c   1.000
_cell.angle_alpha   90.00
_cell.angle_beta   90.00
_cell.angle_gamma   90.00
#
_symmetry.space_group_name_H-M   'P 1'
#
loop_
_entity.id
_entity.type
_entity.pdbx_description
1 polymer ?
#
loop_
_entity_poly.entity_id
_entity_poly.type
_entity_poly.pdbx_seq_one_letter_code
_entity_poly.pdbx_strand_id
1 'polypeptide(L)' 'MNEYSDACCVRCAYFRPSDALTGLCHRYPPLFAGDSSPREAHHWRHPVVGPHGWCGEYRSAPASQISSSGVTS' A
#
# COMPACT_ATOMS: atom_id res chain seq x y z
N MET A 1 -19.86 -0.11 17.09
CA MET A 1 -19.27 -1.30 16.44
C MET A 1 -19.61 -1.19 14.96
N ASN A 2 -18.72 -0.99 13.99
CA ASN A 2 -17.41 -1.59 13.77
C ASN A 2 -16.57 -0.62 12.89
N GLU A 3 -15.74 0.22 13.50
CA GLU A 3 -14.88 1.18 12.78
C GLU A 3 -13.82 0.47 11.90
N TYR A 4 -13.66 -0.84 12.10
CA TYR A 4 -12.79 -1.73 11.33
C TYR A 4 -13.37 -2.19 10.00
N SER A 5 -14.68 -2.07 9.76
CA SER A 5 -15.28 -2.49 8.48
C SER A 5 -14.76 -1.68 7.28
N ASP A 6 -14.16 -0.53 7.57
CA ASP A 6 -13.58 0.37 6.58
C ASP A 6 -12.04 0.28 6.48
N ALA A 7 -11.39 -0.43 7.40
CA ALA A 7 -9.94 -0.42 7.58
C ALA A 7 -9.22 -1.32 6.56
N CYS A 8 -9.02 -0.81 5.34
CA CYS A 8 -8.28 -1.49 4.27
C CYS A 8 -7.09 -0.65 3.77
N CYS A 9 -6.14 -1.32 3.09
CA CYS A 9 -4.93 -0.70 2.58
C CYS A 9 -5.23 0.55 1.73
N VAL A 10 -6.21 0.54 0.82
CA VAL A 10 -6.52 1.70 -0.04
C VAL A 10 -6.90 2.97 0.72
N ARG A 11 -7.35 2.86 1.98
CA ARG A 11 -7.68 4.00 2.85
C ARG A 11 -6.63 4.27 3.93
N CYS A 12 -5.53 3.52 3.91
CA CYS A 12 -4.46 3.62 4.88
C CYS A 12 -3.48 4.72 4.47
N ALA A 13 -3.02 5.54 5.43
CA ALA A 13 -2.04 6.60 5.22
C ALA A 13 -0.70 6.11 4.65
N TYR A 14 -0.42 4.81 4.78
CA TYR A 14 0.82 4.19 4.32
C TYR A 14 0.72 3.58 2.92
N PHE A 15 -0.47 3.49 2.33
CA PHE A 15 -0.64 2.84 1.04
C PHE A 15 -0.33 3.80 -0.10
N ARG A 16 0.46 3.34 -1.07
CA ARG A 16 0.69 4.01 -2.34
C ARG A 16 0.27 3.08 -3.48
N PRO A 17 -0.67 3.49 -4.35
CA PRO A 17 -1.07 2.64 -5.49
C PRO A 17 0.12 2.45 -6.43
N SER A 18 0.30 1.22 -6.92
CA SER A 18 1.33 0.86 -7.91
C SER A 18 0.70 0.49 -9.23
N ASP A 19 -0.40 -0.27 -9.19
CA ASP A 19 -1.20 -0.67 -10.34
C ASP A 19 -2.67 -0.88 -9.94
N ALA A 20 -3.50 -1.42 -10.84
CA ALA A 20 -4.93 -1.60 -10.61
C ALA A 20 -5.27 -2.63 -9.52
N LEU A 21 -4.36 -3.58 -9.25
CA LEU A 21 -4.59 -4.69 -8.32
C LEU A 21 -3.70 -4.62 -7.08
N THR A 22 -2.60 -3.87 -7.13
CA THR A 22 -1.63 -3.80 -6.05
C THR A 22 -1.13 -2.40 -5.73
N GLY A 23 -0.64 -2.23 -4.52
CA GLY A 23 0.10 -1.07 -4.09
C GLY A 23 1.22 -1.44 -3.14
N LEU A 24 1.97 -0.42 -2.72
CA LEU A 24 3.10 -0.54 -1.81
C LEU A 24 2.72 -0.04 -0.42
N CYS A 25 3.15 -0.76 0.61
CA CYS A 25 3.00 -0.34 2.00
C CYS A 25 4.25 0.38 2.49
N HIS A 26 4.15 1.69 2.71
CA HIS A 26 5.25 2.57 3.14
C HIS A 26 5.39 2.69 4.66
N ARG A 27 4.76 1.79 5.41
CA ARG A 27 4.78 1.83 6.87
C ARG A 27 6.19 1.59 7.42
N TYR A 28 6.92 0.67 6.80
CA TYR A 28 8.28 0.30 7.16
C TYR A 28 9.23 0.65 6.00
N PRO A 29 10.52 0.86 6.28
CA PRO A 29 11.51 1.04 5.22
C PRO A 29 11.46 -0.14 4.22
N PRO A 30 11.88 0.09 2.97
CA PRO A 30 12.04 -0.98 2.00
C PRO A 30 12.83 -2.14 2.59
N LEU A 31 12.42 -3.36 2.29
CA LEU A 31 13.19 -4.55 2.61
C LEU A 31 13.96 -4.98 1.36
N PHE A 32 15.11 -5.60 1.57
CA PHE A 32 15.87 -6.16 0.47
C PHE A 32 15.15 -7.41 -0.07
N ALA A 33 14.57 -7.30 -1.26
CA ALA A 33 13.89 -8.40 -1.93
C ALA A 33 14.91 -9.15 -2.81
N GLY A 34 15.75 -9.99 -2.18
CA GLY A 34 16.79 -10.72 -2.90
C GLY A 34 17.11 -12.12 -2.39
N ASP A 35 16.81 -12.46 -1.14
CA ASP A 35 17.25 -13.73 -0.53
C ASP A 35 16.75 -14.99 -1.28
N SER A 36 15.62 -14.88 -2.01
CA SER A 36 15.02 -15.99 -2.76
C SER A 36 14.84 -15.71 -4.26
N SER A 37 15.49 -14.68 -4.81
CA SER A 37 15.30 -14.26 -6.22
C SER A 37 16.61 -14.18 -7.00
N PRO A 38 16.57 -14.26 -8.35
CA PRO A 38 17.74 -14.02 -9.19
C PRO A 38 18.37 -12.66 -8.88
N ARG A 39 19.71 -12.58 -8.96
CA ARG A 39 20.48 -11.39 -8.58
C ARG A 39 20.03 -10.11 -9.29
N GLU A 40 19.48 -10.23 -10.49
CA GLU A 40 18.96 -9.13 -11.31
C GLU A 40 17.65 -8.54 -10.76
N ALA A 41 16.90 -9.30 -9.95
CA ALA A 41 15.70 -8.86 -9.28
C ALA A 41 15.97 -8.36 -7.84
N HIS A 42 17.23 -8.35 -7.41
CA HIS A 42 17.62 -7.86 -6.09
C HIS A 42 17.48 -6.35 -6.04
N HIS A 43 16.40 -5.89 -5.44
CA HIS A 43 16.24 -4.47 -5.16
C HIS A 43 15.57 -4.25 -3.81
N TRP A 44 15.82 -3.07 -3.26
CA TRP A 44 15.11 -2.57 -2.10
C TRP A 44 13.71 -2.15 -2.54
N ARG A 45 12.67 -2.76 -1.98
CA ARG A 45 11.29 -2.35 -2.25
C ARG A 45 10.42 -2.43 -1.00
N HIS A 46 9.41 -1.58 -0.98
CA HIS A 46 8.34 -1.70 0.00
C HIS A 46 7.52 -2.99 -0.25
N PRO A 47 6.89 -3.56 0.80
CA PRO A 47 5.99 -4.70 0.64
C PRO A 47 4.84 -4.40 -0.31
N VAL A 48 4.56 -5.33 -1.23
CA VAL A 48 3.41 -5.28 -2.13
C VAL A 48 2.19 -5.81 -1.38
N VAL A 49 1.10 -5.05 -1.39
CA VAL A 49 -0.16 -5.38 -0.71
C VAL A 49 -1.35 -5.12 -1.64
N GLY A 50 -2.43 -5.89 -1.46
CA GLY A 50 -3.69 -5.65 -2.15
C GLY A 50 -4.49 -4.48 -1.55
N PRO A 51 -5.29 -3.73 -2.33
CA PRO A 51 -6.02 -2.55 -1.87
C PRO A 51 -7.05 -2.87 -0.77
N HIS A 52 -7.60 -4.08 -0.77
CA HIS A 52 -8.58 -4.55 0.23
C HIS A 52 -7.95 -5.32 1.39
N GLY A 53 -6.62 -5.42 1.45
CA GLY A 53 -5.91 -6.08 2.54
C GLY A 53 -5.97 -5.31 3.86
N TRP A 54 -5.70 -6.00 4.97
CA TRP A 54 -5.57 -5.42 6.30
C TRP A 54 -4.43 -6.10 7.06
N CYS A 55 -3.48 -5.31 7.56
CA CYS A 55 -2.30 -5.79 8.27
C CYS A 55 -2.39 -5.62 9.80
N GLY A 56 -3.55 -5.21 10.34
CA GLY A 56 -3.74 -4.95 11.77
C GLY A 56 -3.35 -3.54 12.24
N GLU A 57 -2.56 -2.80 11.46
CA GLU A 57 -2.05 -1.47 11.86
C GLU A 57 -2.46 -0.36 10.89
N TYR A 58 -3.75 -0.37 10.56
CA TYR A 58 -4.39 0.66 9.76
C TYR A 58 -4.28 2.03 10.44
N ARG A 59 -3.95 3.06 9.65
CA ARG A 59 -4.08 4.46 10.04
C ARG A 59 -4.84 5.19 8.95
N SER A 60 -5.88 5.94 9.32
CA SER A 60 -6.66 6.71 8.36
C SER A 60 -5.78 7.75 7.66
N ALA A 61 -5.87 7.79 6.33
CA ALA A 61 -5.25 8.86 5.56
C ALA A 61 -5.99 10.19 5.83
N PRO A 62 -5.29 11.32 5.97
CA PRO A 62 -5.94 12.62 6.04
C PRO A 62 -6.72 12.87 4.75
N ALA A 63 -7.89 13.50 4.84
CA ALA A 63 -8.80 13.72 3.71
C ALA A 63 -8.14 14.38 2.47
N SER A 64 -7.06 15.13 2.69
CA SER A 64 -6.23 15.73 1.63
C SER A 64 -5.53 14.72 0.70
N GLN A 65 -5.44 13.44 1.06
CA GLN A 65 -4.81 12.37 0.25
C GLN A 65 -5.83 11.57 -0.59
N ILE A 66 -7.13 11.81 -0.42
CA ILE A 66 -8.21 11.03 -1.08
C ILE A 66 -8.50 11.56 -2.49
N SER A 67 -8.02 12.75 -2.84
CA SER A 67 -8.27 13.41 -4.12
C SER A 67 -7.08 13.28 -5.06
N SER A 68 -6.93 12.14 -5.74
CA SER A 68 -6.04 12.02 -6.91
C SER A 68 -6.50 10.90 -7.84
N SER A 69 -7.74 11.00 -8.32
CA SER A 69 -8.21 10.27 -9.51
C SER A 69 -9.26 11.12 -10.22
N GLY A 70 -8.87 12.32 -10.62
CA GLY A 70 -9.59 13.10 -11.62
C GLY A 70 -9.13 12.65 -13.00
N VAL A 71 -9.83 11.69 -13.62
CA VAL A 71 -9.73 11.46 -15.06
C VAL A 71 -10.78 12.34 -15.72
N THR A 72 -10.32 13.35 -16.47
CA THR A 72 -11.15 14.14 -17.38
C THR A 72 -11.16 13.47 -18.74
N SER A 73 -12.34 13.19 -19.28
CA SER A 73 -12.61 13.12 -20.72
C SER A 73 -14.02 13.65 -20.97
#